data_AF-A0A6P8J8W4-F1
#
_entry.id   AF-A0A6P8J8W4-F1
#
_cell.length_a   1.000
_cell.length_b   1.000
_cell.length_c   1.000
_cell.angle_alpha   90.00
_cell.angle_beta   90.00
_cell.angle_gamma   90.00
#
_symmetry.space_group_name_H-M   'P 1'
#
loop_
_entity.id
_entity.type
_entity.pdbx_description
1 polymer ?
#
loop_
_entity_poly.entity_id
_entity_poly.type
_entity_poly.pdbx_seq_one_letter_code
_entity_poly.pdbx_strand_id
1 'polypeptide(L)'
;MEVEGTDFDSTTEEGQVDINDEEYDAWTQGAETDPLIYNTALENKYGSRWKSFKASLNRMWQSKNRRSPVPEYLELQNMNEQGATARETVEWATQELRQRYPRFEAYDIRLTERGNKVLISVRDMRHAGANSWTKPQVLFDDTGSVKVNVERLRGFREATRSALERLETLNERVALERRVEGLRETLEEREADYMRQNRLLLDAQKRELDDKNQLIVQMREQMDKALRERDQAQKAFDLALQDLDMSQEEAKNLHVTIAASLEERRQLVAEINIKEEQIRQRDQAIEDLEGQIEQQQEIINDQTRPEEERGAAQRESETLQVRLAKLRAQKDNLEKELGLTTKEKPKHCKSANGHMVISLVSLILYAIYRNLSRIVYSYL
;
A
#
# COMPACT_ATOMS: atom_id res chain seq x y z
N MET A 1 -50.82 -63.36 52.76
CA MET A 1 -51.02 -63.96 54.08
C MET A 1 -50.58 -62.93 55.09
N GLU A 2 -51.53 -62.19 55.62
CA GLU A 2 -51.32 -61.30 56.74
C GLU A 2 -51.15 -62.20 57.97
N VAL A 3 -49.96 -62.22 58.54
CA VAL A 3 -49.70 -62.94 59.79
C VAL A 3 -50.02 -61.94 60.90
N GLU A 4 -51.18 -62.11 61.53
CA GLU A 4 -51.57 -61.45 62.78
C GLU A 4 -50.47 -61.69 63.82
N GLY A 5 -49.65 -60.66 64.07
CA GLY A 5 -48.71 -60.62 65.18
C GLY A 5 -49.48 -60.42 66.47
N THR A 6 -49.68 -61.49 67.21
CA THR A 6 -50.15 -61.42 68.60
C THR A 6 -49.03 -60.84 69.44
N ASP A 7 -49.19 -59.59 69.87
CA ASP A 7 -48.31 -58.91 70.83
C ASP A 7 -48.37 -59.67 72.17
N PHE A 8 -47.39 -60.55 72.38
CA PHE A 8 -47.27 -61.36 73.58
C PHE A 8 -46.51 -60.59 74.66
N ASP A 9 -47.21 -60.11 75.67
CA ASP A 9 -46.62 -59.43 76.81
C ASP A 9 -45.87 -60.44 77.70
N SER A 10 -44.54 -60.31 77.77
CA SER A 10 -43.66 -61.21 78.52
C SER A 10 -43.72 -61.02 80.04
N THR A 11 -44.55 -60.09 80.54
CA THR A 11 -44.65 -59.75 81.97
C THR A 11 -45.91 -60.25 82.67
N THR A 12 -46.88 -60.81 81.96
CA THR A 12 -48.06 -61.47 82.57
C THR A 12 -47.73 -62.90 83.04
N GLU A 13 -48.41 -63.33 84.11
CA GLU A 13 -48.18 -64.60 84.82
C GLU A 13 -48.25 -65.86 83.92
N GLU A 14 -48.95 -65.76 82.77
CA GLU A 14 -49.08 -66.81 81.75
C GLU A 14 -47.82 -67.00 80.86
N GLY A 15 -46.84 -66.08 80.94
CA GLY A 15 -45.60 -66.14 80.16
C GLY A 15 -44.45 -66.90 80.83
N GLN A 16 -44.55 -67.20 82.12
CA GLN A 16 -43.51 -67.92 82.86
C GLN A 16 -43.51 -69.40 82.46
N VAL A 17 -42.37 -69.87 81.95
CA VAL A 17 -42.21 -71.31 81.74
C VAL A 17 -42.00 -71.92 83.13
N ASP A 18 -42.98 -72.69 83.58
CA ASP A 18 -42.89 -73.45 84.83
C ASP A 18 -41.92 -74.62 84.59
N ILE A 19 -40.76 -74.56 85.24
CA ILE A 19 -39.70 -75.55 85.07
C ILE A 19 -39.77 -76.47 86.27
N ASN A 20 -40.11 -77.73 86.04
CA ASN A 20 -40.14 -78.72 87.11
C ASN A 20 -38.72 -79.07 87.60
N ASP A 21 -38.62 -79.69 88.77
CA ASP A 21 -37.34 -80.04 89.38
C ASP A 21 -36.49 -80.98 88.50
N GLU A 22 -37.14 -81.89 87.74
CA GLU A 22 -36.46 -82.80 86.81
C GLU A 22 -35.85 -82.07 85.61
N GLU A 23 -36.54 -81.11 85.00
CA GLU A 23 -36.00 -80.30 83.90
C GLU A 23 -34.87 -79.40 84.38
N TYR A 24 -35.00 -78.84 85.59
CA TYR A 24 -33.90 -78.08 86.20
C TYR A 24 -32.64 -78.93 86.34
N ASP A 25 -32.75 -80.13 86.90
CA ASP A 25 -31.62 -81.03 87.09
C ASP A 25 -31.01 -81.46 85.75
N ALA A 26 -31.84 -81.79 84.75
CA ALA A 26 -31.36 -82.17 83.42
C ALA A 26 -30.53 -81.07 82.74
N TRP A 27 -30.92 -79.80 82.88
CA TRP A 27 -30.22 -78.67 82.26
C TRP A 27 -29.06 -78.12 83.10
N THR A 28 -28.88 -78.59 84.33
CA THR A 28 -27.85 -78.07 85.25
C THR A 28 -26.83 -79.09 85.74
N GLN A 29 -27.10 -80.40 85.61
CA GLN A 29 -26.16 -81.48 86.01
C GLN A 29 -25.15 -81.86 84.92
N GLY A 30 -25.37 -81.46 83.66
CA GLY A 30 -24.44 -81.71 82.54
C GLY A 30 -23.28 -80.71 82.49
N ALA A 31 -22.39 -80.75 83.49
CA ALA A 31 -21.34 -79.74 83.75
C ALA A 31 -20.16 -79.67 82.75
N GLU A 32 -20.35 -80.07 81.49
CA GLU A 32 -19.40 -79.79 80.40
C GLU A 32 -20.17 -79.44 79.12
N THR A 33 -20.58 -78.18 78.99
CA THR A 33 -21.13 -77.67 77.73
C THR A 33 -20.57 -76.29 77.43
N ASP A 34 -19.87 -76.19 76.30
CA ASP A 34 -19.57 -74.94 75.62
C ASP A 34 -20.84 -74.05 75.60
N PRO A 35 -20.77 -72.77 76.04
CA PRO A 35 -21.93 -71.91 76.11
C PRO A 35 -22.69 -71.76 74.78
N LEU A 36 -22.01 -71.93 73.64
CA LEU A 36 -22.64 -71.90 72.32
C LEU A 36 -23.54 -73.13 72.12
N ILE A 37 -23.07 -74.31 72.49
CA ILE A 37 -23.83 -75.58 72.37
C ILE A 37 -25.05 -75.54 73.28
N TYR A 38 -24.90 -75.00 74.49
CA TYR A 38 -26.00 -74.84 75.44
C TYR A 38 -27.13 -73.95 74.91
N ASN A 39 -26.78 -72.79 74.34
CA ASN A 39 -27.76 -71.88 73.76
C ASN A 39 -28.48 -72.50 72.56
N THR A 40 -27.74 -73.19 71.67
CA THR A 40 -28.35 -73.87 70.51
C THR A 40 -29.28 -75.01 70.94
N ALA A 41 -28.94 -75.76 72.00
CA ALA A 41 -29.81 -76.81 72.53
C ALA A 41 -31.12 -76.24 73.11
N LEU A 42 -31.03 -75.12 73.83
CA LEU A 42 -32.22 -74.43 74.34
C LEU A 42 -33.07 -73.84 73.20
N GLU A 43 -32.44 -73.23 72.20
CA GLU A 43 -33.13 -72.68 71.03
C GLU A 43 -33.85 -73.77 70.23
N ASN A 44 -33.20 -74.92 70.02
CA ASN A 44 -33.81 -76.06 69.34
C ASN A 44 -35.01 -76.65 70.10
N LYS A 45 -34.97 -76.70 71.45
CA LYS A 45 -36.07 -77.28 72.25
C LYS A 45 -37.22 -76.28 72.47
N TYR A 46 -36.91 -75.03 72.78
CA TYR A 46 -37.91 -74.05 73.24
C TYR A 46 -38.23 -72.95 72.20
N GLY A 47 -37.59 -72.97 71.03
CA GLY A 47 -37.81 -71.99 69.95
C GLY A 47 -37.65 -70.56 70.46
N SER A 48 -38.48 -69.63 70.02
CA SER A 48 -38.43 -68.22 70.44
C SER A 48 -38.52 -67.98 71.97
N ARG A 49 -39.00 -68.97 72.74
CA ARG A 49 -39.13 -68.88 74.22
C ARG A 49 -37.86 -69.28 74.97
N TRP A 50 -36.80 -69.71 74.27
CA TRP A 50 -35.56 -70.20 74.90
C TRP A 50 -34.90 -69.16 75.83
N LYS A 51 -34.98 -67.87 75.48
CA LYS A 51 -34.44 -66.77 76.31
C LYS A 51 -35.17 -66.66 77.66
N SER A 52 -36.50 -66.75 77.66
CA SER A 52 -37.32 -66.73 78.88
C SER A 52 -37.09 -67.97 79.73
N PHE A 53 -36.95 -69.14 79.11
CA PHE A 53 -36.59 -70.38 79.79
C PHE A 53 -35.22 -70.29 80.47
N LYS A 54 -34.21 -69.78 79.76
CA LYS A 54 -32.86 -69.54 80.31
C LYS A 54 -32.90 -68.55 81.49
N ALA A 55 -33.73 -67.51 81.40
CA ALA A 55 -33.93 -66.58 82.50
C ALA A 55 -34.57 -67.24 83.73
N SER A 56 -35.59 -68.10 83.54
CA SER A 56 -36.18 -68.90 84.63
C SER A 56 -35.17 -69.88 85.26
N LEU A 57 -34.38 -70.57 84.44
CA LEU A 57 -33.30 -71.44 84.92
C LEU A 57 -32.28 -70.69 85.78
N ASN A 58 -31.86 -69.50 85.34
CA ASN A 58 -30.92 -68.66 86.10
C ASN A 58 -31.53 -68.25 87.47
N ARG A 59 -32.81 -67.83 87.50
CA ARG A 59 -33.51 -67.52 88.76
C ARG A 59 -33.60 -68.73 89.70
N MET A 60 -33.95 -69.91 89.18
CA MET A 60 -34.00 -71.14 89.98
C MET A 60 -32.62 -71.59 90.46
N TRP A 61 -31.57 -71.39 89.65
CA TRP A 61 -30.21 -71.67 90.08
C TRP A 61 -29.83 -70.80 91.28
N GLN A 62 -30.11 -69.50 91.21
CA GLN A 62 -29.87 -68.59 92.33
C GLN A 62 -30.70 -68.95 93.57
N SER A 63 -31.93 -69.47 93.41
CA SER A 63 -32.79 -69.82 94.53
C SER A 63 -32.38 -71.13 95.23
N LYS A 64 -32.01 -72.18 94.47
CA LYS A 64 -31.61 -73.49 94.98
C LYS A 64 -30.14 -73.54 95.41
N ASN A 65 -29.25 -72.84 94.71
CA ASN A 65 -27.80 -72.85 94.94
C ASN A 65 -27.28 -71.49 95.43
N ARG A 66 -27.90 -70.93 96.48
CA ARG A 66 -27.60 -69.57 97.01
C ARG A 66 -26.13 -69.27 97.35
N ARG A 67 -25.27 -70.28 97.46
CA ARG A 67 -23.85 -70.15 97.80
C ARG A 67 -22.89 -70.52 96.67
N SER A 68 -23.40 -70.97 95.53
CA SER A 68 -22.58 -71.34 94.37
C SER A 68 -22.65 -70.23 93.32
N PRO A 69 -21.53 -69.88 92.65
CA PRO A 69 -21.56 -68.96 91.52
C PRO A 69 -22.45 -69.50 90.40
N VAL A 70 -23.02 -68.60 89.60
CA VAL A 70 -23.80 -68.98 88.42
C VAL A 70 -22.81 -69.53 87.37
N PRO A 71 -23.05 -70.72 86.80
CA PRO A 71 -22.20 -71.26 85.75
C PRO A 71 -22.07 -70.32 84.54
N GLU A 72 -20.89 -70.25 83.94
CA GLU A 72 -20.56 -69.34 82.82
C GLU A 72 -21.54 -69.46 81.63
N TYR A 73 -22.02 -70.68 81.34
CA TYR A 73 -23.00 -70.92 80.27
C TYR A 73 -24.38 -70.28 80.55
N LEU A 74 -24.71 -70.00 81.82
CA LEU A 74 -25.92 -69.28 82.24
C LEU A 74 -25.72 -67.75 82.29
N GLU A 75 -24.49 -67.25 82.38
CA GLU A 75 -24.18 -65.81 82.56
C GLU A 75 -24.15 -64.98 81.26
N LEU A 76 -24.08 -65.58 80.07
CA LEU A 76 -23.97 -64.88 78.77
C LEU A 76 -25.27 -64.15 78.30
N GLN A 77 -25.94 -63.42 79.18
CA GLN A 77 -27.20 -62.74 78.87
C GLN A 77 -27.07 -61.43 78.07
N ASN A 78 -25.86 -60.84 77.90
CA ASN A 78 -25.76 -59.42 77.48
C ASN A 78 -24.67 -59.04 76.44
N MET A 79 -24.01 -59.98 75.74
CA MET A 79 -22.89 -59.61 74.84
C MET A 79 -23.23 -59.30 73.37
N ASN A 80 -24.49 -59.41 72.92
CA ASN A 80 -24.80 -59.30 71.48
C ASN A 80 -25.54 -58.02 71.01
N GLU A 81 -25.81 -57.03 71.87
CA GLU A 81 -26.63 -55.87 71.46
C GLU A 81 -26.03 -54.47 71.75
N GLN A 82 -24.73 -54.36 72.06
CA GLN A 82 -24.06 -53.05 72.15
C GLN A 82 -22.92 -52.90 71.12
N GLY A 83 -23.27 -52.37 69.94
CA GLY A 83 -22.46 -51.39 69.22
C GLY A 83 -21.04 -51.77 68.79
N ALA A 84 -20.86 -52.85 68.03
CA ALA A 84 -19.66 -53.00 67.20
C ALA A 84 -19.75 -52.01 66.01
N THR A 85 -19.21 -50.81 66.17
CA THR A 85 -18.78 -50.00 65.03
C THR A 85 -17.66 -50.79 64.34
N ALA A 86 -18.00 -51.53 63.29
CA ALA A 86 -17.03 -52.25 62.46
C ALA A 86 -15.98 -51.25 62.00
N ARG A 87 -14.72 -51.45 62.39
CA ARG A 87 -13.62 -50.56 62.04
C ARG A 87 -13.41 -50.66 60.53
N GLU A 88 -13.79 -49.63 59.77
CA GLU A 88 -13.52 -49.57 58.33
C GLU A 88 -12.02 -49.41 58.11
N THR A 89 -11.33 -50.49 57.72
CA THR A 89 -9.89 -50.45 57.39
C THR A 89 -9.70 -50.22 55.88
N VAL A 90 -8.55 -49.66 55.50
CA VAL A 90 -8.19 -49.44 54.08
C VAL A 90 -8.18 -50.76 53.30
N GLU A 91 -7.74 -51.86 53.92
CA GLU A 91 -7.71 -53.19 53.31
C GLU A 91 -9.12 -53.70 53.01
N TRP A 92 -10.03 -53.60 53.99
CA TRP A 92 -11.43 -53.93 53.80
C TRP A 92 -12.07 -53.09 52.68
N ALA A 93 -11.87 -51.77 52.71
CA ALA A 93 -12.37 -50.87 51.68
C ALA A 93 -11.84 -51.22 50.28
N THR A 94 -10.57 -51.60 50.18
CA THR A 94 -9.95 -52.02 48.91
C THR A 94 -10.56 -53.32 48.40
N GLN A 95 -10.79 -54.28 49.29
CA GLN A 95 -11.41 -55.56 48.94
C GLN A 95 -12.87 -55.37 48.52
N GLU A 96 -13.62 -54.55 49.25
CA GLU A 96 -15.00 -54.19 48.93
C GLU A 96 -15.11 -53.50 47.57
N LEU A 97 -14.21 -52.54 47.28
CA LEU A 97 -14.15 -51.89 45.97
C LEU A 97 -13.79 -52.87 44.85
N ARG A 98 -12.89 -53.84 45.08
CA ARG A 98 -12.57 -54.88 44.10
C ARG A 98 -13.74 -55.85 43.87
N GLN A 99 -14.54 -56.14 44.89
CA GLN A 99 -15.70 -57.00 44.75
C GLN A 99 -16.82 -56.29 43.96
N ARG A 100 -17.12 -55.03 44.30
CA ARG A 100 -18.16 -54.23 43.63
C ARG A 100 -17.75 -53.79 42.24
N TYR A 101 -16.47 -53.51 42.05
CA TYR A 101 -15.88 -53.13 40.77
C TYR A 101 -14.74 -54.11 40.45
N PRO A 102 -15.03 -55.26 39.79
CA PRO A 102 -14.06 -56.31 39.48
C PRO A 102 -12.81 -55.85 38.70
N ARG A 103 -12.85 -54.64 38.15
CA ARG A 103 -11.79 -54.02 37.34
C ARG A 103 -11.19 -52.78 38.00
N PHE A 104 -11.34 -52.66 39.32
CA PHE A 104 -10.80 -51.57 40.11
C PHE A 104 -9.27 -51.58 40.09
N GLU A 105 -8.67 -50.55 39.48
CA GLU A 105 -7.23 -50.30 39.52
C GLU A 105 -6.90 -49.21 40.54
N ALA A 106 -6.02 -49.53 41.50
CA ALA A 106 -5.70 -48.65 42.63
C ALA A 106 -4.76 -47.48 42.27
N TYR A 107 -4.32 -47.34 41.02
CA TYR A 107 -3.29 -46.35 40.65
C TYR A 107 -3.81 -44.90 40.66
N ASP A 108 -5.09 -44.69 40.37
CA ASP A 108 -5.70 -43.35 40.29
C ASP A 108 -6.47 -42.94 41.55
N ILE A 109 -6.40 -43.78 42.59
CA ILE A 109 -7.16 -43.65 43.83
C ILE A 109 -6.25 -43.89 45.03
N ARG A 110 -6.29 -42.98 45.99
CA ARG A 110 -5.60 -43.10 47.27
C ARG A 110 -6.61 -43.23 48.40
N LEU A 111 -6.52 -44.31 49.16
CA LEU A 111 -7.31 -44.54 50.36
C LEU A 111 -6.50 -44.21 51.61
N THR A 112 -7.13 -43.55 52.58
CA THR A 112 -6.51 -43.15 53.86
C THR A 112 -7.51 -43.34 54.99
N GLU A 113 -7.07 -43.85 56.13
CA GLU A 113 -7.93 -44.02 57.32
C GLU A 113 -7.90 -42.77 58.20
N ARG A 114 -9.07 -42.30 58.67
CA ARG A 114 -9.16 -41.23 59.66
C ARG A 114 -10.43 -41.40 60.51
N GLY A 115 -10.26 -41.65 61.80
CA GLY A 115 -11.38 -41.71 62.76
C GLY A 115 -12.37 -42.84 62.47
N ASN A 116 -11.88 -44.07 62.32
CA ASN A 116 -12.65 -45.29 62.00
C ASN A 116 -13.44 -45.26 60.68
N LYS A 117 -13.16 -44.28 59.80
CA LYS A 117 -13.73 -44.20 58.45
C LYS A 117 -12.62 -44.20 57.41
N VAL A 118 -12.89 -44.79 56.24
CA VAL A 118 -11.99 -44.71 55.08
C VAL A 118 -12.31 -43.49 54.24
N LEU A 119 -11.29 -42.67 54.00
CA LEU A 119 -11.33 -41.54 53.09
C LEU A 119 -10.69 -41.92 51.75
N ILE A 120 -11.29 -41.46 50.66
CA ILE A 120 -10.80 -41.60 49.30
C ILE A 120 -10.35 -40.24 48.76
N SER A 121 -9.19 -40.22 48.12
CA SER A 121 -8.68 -39.12 47.30
C SER A 121 -8.49 -39.65 45.89
N VAL A 122 -8.95 -38.89 44.90
CA VAL A 122 -8.93 -39.28 43.49
C VAL A 122 -8.00 -38.33 42.75
N ARG A 123 -7.25 -38.85 41.77
CA ARG A 123 -6.37 -38.01 40.95
C ARG A 123 -7.20 -37.01 40.13
N ASP A 124 -6.86 -35.73 40.21
CA ASP A 124 -7.54 -34.70 39.43
C ASP A 124 -7.03 -34.68 37.98
N MET A 125 -7.82 -35.28 37.09
CA MET A 125 -7.51 -35.41 35.66
C MET A 125 -7.65 -34.09 34.88
N ARG A 126 -8.11 -33.00 35.51
CA ARG A 126 -8.16 -31.68 34.87
C ARG A 126 -6.77 -31.06 34.73
N HIS A 127 -5.82 -31.46 35.57
CA HIS A 127 -4.46 -30.90 35.62
C HIS A 127 -3.42 -32.02 35.49
N ALA A 128 -3.27 -32.56 34.27
CA ALA A 128 -2.44 -33.74 33.99
C ALA A 128 -0.96 -33.63 34.42
N GLY A 129 -0.44 -32.43 34.67
CA GLY A 129 0.95 -32.18 35.10
C GLY A 129 1.17 -32.01 36.61
N ALA A 130 0.12 -31.84 37.41
CA ALA A 130 0.25 -31.72 38.86
C ALA A 130 -0.14 -33.04 39.51
N ASN A 131 0.61 -33.51 40.51
CA ASN A 131 0.17 -34.58 41.42
C ASN A 131 -0.96 -34.07 42.35
N SER A 132 -1.95 -33.41 41.76
CA SER A 132 -3.11 -32.86 42.43
C SER A 132 -4.11 -33.97 42.69
N TRP A 133 -4.27 -34.29 43.97
CA TRP A 133 -5.31 -35.17 44.46
C TRP A 133 -6.50 -34.33 44.92
N THR A 134 -7.71 -34.85 44.74
CA THR A 134 -8.90 -34.23 45.34
C THR A 134 -8.78 -34.24 46.87
N LYS A 135 -9.47 -33.30 47.53
CA LYS A 135 -9.57 -33.31 48.99
C LYS A 135 -10.15 -34.66 49.45
N PRO A 136 -9.57 -35.32 50.47
CA PRO A 136 -10.05 -36.60 50.96
C PRO A 136 -11.53 -36.54 51.35
N GLN A 137 -12.33 -37.46 50.83
CA GLN A 137 -13.77 -37.57 51.09
C GLN A 137 -14.09 -38.93 51.68
N VAL A 138 -15.11 -39.04 52.53
CA VAL A 138 -15.54 -40.34 53.07
C VAL A 138 -16.02 -41.24 51.93
N LEU A 139 -15.48 -42.46 51.87
CA LEU A 139 -15.72 -43.40 50.77
C LEU A 139 -17.11 -44.04 50.87
N PHE A 140 -17.47 -44.56 52.03
CA PHE A 140 -18.75 -45.22 52.27
C PHE A 140 -19.73 -44.33 53.04
N ASP A 141 -21.02 -44.51 52.79
CA ASP A 141 -22.07 -43.98 53.66
C ASP A 141 -22.33 -44.93 54.84
N ASP A 142 -23.23 -44.53 55.74
CA ASP A 142 -23.52 -45.31 56.95
C ASP A 142 -24.24 -46.64 56.64
N THR A 143 -24.60 -46.91 55.37
CA THR A 143 -25.14 -48.19 54.88
C THR A 143 -24.07 -49.10 54.26
N GLY A 144 -22.81 -48.64 54.19
CA GLY A 144 -21.73 -49.33 53.52
C GLY A 144 -21.74 -49.17 51.99
N SER A 145 -22.59 -48.30 51.42
CA SER A 145 -22.61 -47.99 49.98
C SER A 145 -21.57 -46.92 49.62
N VAL A 146 -21.02 -46.95 48.40
CA VAL A 146 -20.07 -45.89 47.98
C VAL A 146 -20.83 -44.58 47.88
N LYS A 147 -20.33 -43.52 48.52
CA LYS A 147 -21.01 -42.22 48.51
C LYS A 147 -21.19 -41.72 47.07
N VAL A 148 -22.40 -41.26 46.75
CA VAL A 148 -22.76 -40.69 45.43
C VAL A 148 -21.79 -39.58 44.97
N ASN A 149 -21.23 -38.80 45.91
CA ASN A 149 -20.24 -37.77 45.59
C ASN A 149 -18.92 -38.34 45.08
N VAL A 150 -18.50 -39.51 45.59
CA VAL A 150 -17.30 -40.24 45.16
C VAL A 150 -17.51 -40.85 43.78
N GLU A 151 -18.68 -41.47 43.53
CA GLU A 151 -19.02 -42.04 42.22
C GLU A 151 -19.09 -41.00 41.09
N ARG A 152 -19.31 -39.72 41.44
CA ARG A 152 -19.30 -38.59 40.50
C ARG A 152 -17.89 -38.07 40.20
N LEU A 153 -16.87 -38.46 40.97
CA LEU A 153 -15.50 -38.02 40.73
C LEU A 153 -14.99 -38.63 39.42
N ARG A 154 -14.50 -37.78 38.52
CA ARG A 154 -14.04 -38.17 37.18
C ARG A 154 -12.96 -39.25 37.24
N GLY A 155 -11.96 -39.10 38.12
CA GLY A 155 -10.92 -40.11 38.29
C GLY A 155 -11.41 -41.42 38.93
N PHE A 156 -12.50 -41.41 39.72
CA PHE A 156 -13.09 -42.64 40.24
C PHE A 156 -13.80 -43.40 39.12
N ARG A 157 -14.59 -42.69 38.30
CA ARG A 157 -15.22 -43.27 37.10
C ARG A 157 -14.18 -43.83 36.13
N GLU A 158 -13.09 -43.10 35.90
CA GLU A 158 -12.01 -43.53 35.02
C GLU A 158 -11.25 -44.74 35.60
N ALA A 159 -11.02 -44.79 36.92
CA ALA A 159 -10.43 -45.94 37.62
C ALA A 159 -11.30 -47.20 37.59
N THR A 160 -12.62 -47.04 37.48
CA THR A 160 -13.60 -48.14 37.36
C THR A 160 -13.98 -48.49 35.92
N ARG A 161 -13.49 -47.73 34.91
CA ARG A 161 -13.77 -47.98 33.48
C ARG A 161 -12.87 -49.06 32.87
N SER A 162 -13.36 -49.71 31.81
CA SER A 162 -12.66 -50.79 31.11
C SER A 162 -11.40 -50.28 30.38
N ALA A 163 -10.31 -51.05 30.41
CA ALA A 163 -9.09 -50.77 29.65
C ALA A 163 -9.34 -50.60 28.13
N LEU A 164 -10.36 -51.27 27.59
CA LEU A 164 -10.77 -51.13 26.18
C LEU A 164 -11.35 -49.74 25.87
N GLU A 165 -12.18 -49.18 26.75
CA GLU A 165 -12.73 -47.82 26.58
C GLU A 165 -11.61 -46.77 26.70
N ARG A 166 -10.65 -46.98 27.59
CA ARG A 166 -9.46 -46.12 27.68
C ARG A 166 -8.67 -46.15 26.37
N LEU A 167 -8.50 -47.32 25.76
CA LEU A 167 -7.79 -47.48 24.50
C LEU A 167 -8.54 -46.84 23.31
N GLU A 168 -9.87 -46.94 23.29
CA GLU A 168 -10.70 -46.25 22.29
C GLU A 168 -10.54 -44.73 22.38
N THR A 169 -10.64 -44.14 23.57
CA THR A 169 -10.43 -42.70 23.75
C THR A 169 -9.01 -42.24 23.41
N LEU A 170 -8.00 -43.08 23.62
CA LEU A 170 -6.63 -42.80 23.20
C LEU A 170 -6.50 -42.84 21.67
N ASN A 171 -7.13 -43.80 21.01
CA ASN A 171 -7.11 -43.90 19.55
C ASN A 171 -7.82 -42.70 18.90
N GLU A 172 -8.94 -42.27 19.46
CA GLU A 172 -9.62 -41.03 19.03
C GLU A 172 -8.74 -39.79 19.20
N ARG A 173 -8.02 -39.67 20.32
CA ARG A 173 -7.07 -38.57 20.53
C ARG A 173 -5.96 -38.56 19.49
N VAL A 174 -5.33 -39.70 19.23
CA VAL A 174 -4.27 -39.81 18.22
C VAL A 174 -4.80 -39.48 16.82
N ALA A 175 -6.03 -39.92 16.50
CA ALA A 175 -6.67 -39.57 15.22
C ALA A 175 -6.95 -38.06 15.11
N LEU A 176 -7.36 -37.42 16.21
CA LEU A 176 -7.55 -35.96 16.27
C LEU A 176 -6.21 -35.22 16.15
N GLU A 177 -5.17 -35.64 16.85
CA GLU A 177 -3.83 -35.04 16.76
C GLU A 177 -3.28 -35.10 15.33
N ARG A 178 -3.43 -36.23 14.63
CA ARG A 178 -3.05 -36.35 13.21
C ARG A 178 -3.83 -35.39 12.31
N ARG A 179 -5.13 -35.18 12.57
CA ARG A 179 -5.94 -34.22 11.81
C ARG A 179 -5.52 -32.77 12.10
N VAL A 180 -5.20 -32.46 13.35
CA VAL A 180 -4.70 -31.13 13.74
C VAL A 180 -3.37 -30.85 13.05
N GLU A 181 -2.46 -31.82 13.01
CA GLU A 181 -1.18 -31.67 12.32
C GLU A 181 -1.37 -31.47 10.82
N GLY A 182 -2.21 -32.29 10.15
CA GLY A 182 -2.50 -32.10 8.74
C GLY A 182 -3.15 -30.75 8.42
N LEU A 183 -4.05 -30.26 9.28
CA LEU A 183 -4.61 -28.92 9.13
C LEU A 183 -3.55 -27.83 9.30
N ARG A 184 -2.63 -28.00 10.25
CA ARG A 184 -1.51 -27.09 10.47
C ARG A 184 -0.60 -27.03 9.25
N GLU A 185 -0.20 -28.17 8.69
CA GLU A 185 0.61 -28.23 7.46
C GLU A 185 -0.08 -27.49 6.31
N THR A 186 -1.39 -27.70 6.10
CA THR A 186 -2.13 -26.99 5.04
C THR A 186 -2.24 -25.48 5.27
N LEU A 187 -2.25 -25.03 6.53
CA LEU A 187 -2.22 -23.61 6.87
C LEU A 187 -0.85 -23.01 6.57
N GLU A 188 0.23 -23.68 6.99
CA GLU A 188 1.60 -23.23 6.74
C GLU A 188 1.90 -23.16 5.22
N GLU A 189 1.44 -24.14 4.42
CA GLU A 189 1.54 -24.11 2.96
C GLU A 189 0.80 -22.91 2.35
N ARG A 190 -0.44 -22.67 2.79
CA ARG A 190 -1.22 -21.52 2.31
C ARG A 190 -0.59 -20.19 2.70
N GLU A 191 -0.09 -20.05 3.92
CA GLU A 191 0.63 -18.87 4.36
C GLU A 191 1.89 -18.64 3.52
N ALA A 192 2.66 -19.69 3.21
CA ALA A 192 3.80 -19.60 2.32
C ALA A 192 3.40 -19.16 0.90
N ASP A 193 2.29 -19.66 0.36
CA ASP A 193 1.76 -19.24 -0.94
C ASP A 193 1.30 -17.78 -0.95
N TYR A 194 0.57 -17.34 0.07
CA TYR A 194 0.19 -15.93 0.22
C TYR A 194 1.42 -15.03 0.30
N MET A 195 2.45 -15.44 1.03
CA MET A 195 3.70 -14.69 1.12
C MET A 195 4.45 -14.64 -0.22
N ARG A 196 4.44 -15.74 -1.00
CA ARG A 196 4.99 -15.76 -2.36
C ARG A 196 4.24 -14.80 -3.29
N GLN A 197 2.91 -14.85 -3.29
CA GLN A 197 2.08 -13.96 -4.11
C GLN A 197 2.28 -12.49 -3.74
N ASN A 198 2.33 -12.18 -2.45
CA ASN A 198 2.53 -10.82 -1.98
C ASN A 198 3.91 -10.27 -2.40
N ARG A 199 4.96 -11.10 -2.37
CA ARG A 199 6.29 -10.72 -2.90
C ARG A 199 6.25 -10.42 -4.40
N LEU A 200 5.59 -11.27 -5.20
CA LEU A 200 5.46 -11.05 -6.64
C LEU A 200 4.69 -9.76 -6.95
N LEU A 201 3.64 -9.46 -6.18
CA LEU A 201 2.86 -8.24 -6.34
C LEU A 201 3.69 -7.00 -5.99
N LEU A 202 4.45 -7.02 -4.90
CA LEU A 202 5.36 -5.94 -4.53
C LEU A 202 6.47 -5.73 -5.57
N ASP A 203 7.06 -6.82 -6.09
CA ASP A 203 8.07 -6.74 -7.14
C ASP A 203 7.49 -6.18 -8.45
N ALA A 204 6.26 -6.57 -8.81
CA ALA A 204 5.56 -6.03 -9.98
C ALA A 204 5.27 -4.53 -9.82
N GLN A 205 4.76 -4.10 -8.66
CA GLN A 205 4.55 -2.68 -8.35
C GLN A 205 5.85 -1.88 -8.38
N LYS A 206 6.94 -2.45 -7.86
CA LYS A 206 8.25 -1.80 -7.89
C LYS A 206 8.74 -1.59 -9.33
N ARG A 207 8.64 -2.62 -10.19
CA ARG A 207 9.00 -2.50 -11.61
C ARG A 207 8.14 -1.45 -12.32
N GLU A 208 6.83 -1.45 -12.08
CA GLU A 208 5.92 -0.45 -12.67
C GLU A 208 6.29 0.98 -12.25
N LEU A 209 6.66 1.18 -10.98
CA LEU A 209 7.14 2.48 -10.49
C LEU A 209 8.47 2.87 -11.11
N ASP A 210 9.41 1.93 -11.26
CA ASP A 210 10.71 2.17 -11.89
C ASP A 210 10.53 2.56 -13.37
N ASP A 211 9.65 1.86 -14.11
CA ASP A 211 9.33 2.17 -15.52
C ASP A 211 8.67 3.55 -15.65
N LYS A 212 7.72 3.89 -14.78
CA LYS A 212 7.09 5.22 -14.75
C LYS A 212 8.10 6.32 -14.42
N ASN A 213 9.01 6.07 -13.48
CA ASN A 213 10.07 7.02 -13.13
C ASN A 213 11.01 7.25 -14.31
N GLN A 214 11.40 6.20 -15.05
CA GLN A 214 12.18 6.33 -16.28
C GLN A 214 11.46 7.17 -17.34
N LEU A 215 10.16 6.92 -17.54
CA LEU A 215 9.34 7.70 -18.48
C LEU A 215 9.29 9.20 -18.08
N ILE A 216 9.12 9.49 -16.78
CA ILE A 216 9.12 10.87 -16.28
C ILE A 216 10.47 11.55 -16.55
N VAL A 217 11.59 10.84 -16.34
CA VAL A 217 12.93 11.38 -16.64
C VAL A 217 13.08 11.68 -18.13
N GLN A 218 12.69 10.75 -19.01
CA GLN A 218 12.74 10.96 -20.46
C GLN A 218 11.86 12.15 -20.91
N MET A 219 10.65 12.28 -20.37
CA MET A 219 9.77 13.41 -20.66
C MET A 219 10.36 14.74 -20.20
N ARG A 220 11.02 14.78 -19.04
CA ARG A 220 11.72 15.98 -18.54
C ARG A 220 12.87 16.37 -19.46
N GLU A 221 13.68 15.41 -19.89
CA GLU A 221 14.79 15.66 -20.82
C GLU A 221 14.29 16.20 -22.17
N GLN A 222 13.19 15.63 -22.70
CA GLN A 222 12.56 16.12 -23.93
C GLN A 222 12.02 17.55 -23.76
N MET A 223 11.35 17.83 -22.63
CA MET A 223 10.84 19.17 -22.33
C MET A 223 11.98 20.18 -22.20
N ASP A 224 13.06 19.84 -21.50
CA ASP A 224 14.24 20.70 -21.37
C ASP A 224 14.92 20.97 -22.71
N LYS A 225 14.99 19.96 -23.59
CA LYS A 225 15.49 20.12 -24.95
C LYS A 225 14.62 21.08 -25.75
N ALA A 226 13.30 20.90 -25.72
CA ALA A 226 12.35 21.76 -26.41
C ALA A 226 12.39 23.22 -25.90
N LEU A 227 12.56 23.42 -24.59
CA LEU A 227 12.73 24.75 -24.00
C LEU A 227 14.01 25.44 -24.48
N ARG A 228 15.14 24.71 -24.52
CA ARG A 228 16.40 25.27 -25.04
C ARG A 228 16.29 25.61 -26.52
N GLU A 229 15.66 24.76 -27.32
CA GLU A 229 15.42 25.01 -28.75
C GLU A 229 14.54 26.24 -28.96
N ARG A 230 13.47 26.40 -28.17
CA ARG A 230 12.62 27.60 -28.18
C ARG A 230 13.43 28.86 -27.85
N ASP A 231 14.23 28.82 -26.78
CA ASP A 231 15.03 29.98 -26.37
C ASP A 231 16.10 30.34 -27.40
N GLN A 232 16.67 29.35 -28.09
CA GLN A 232 17.58 29.57 -29.23
C GLN A 232 16.85 30.19 -30.43
N ALA A 233 15.68 29.67 -30.77
CA ALA A 233 14.86 30.20 -31.86
C ALA A 233 14.41 31.65 -31.57
N GLN A 234 14.06 31.95 -30.33
CA GLN A 234 13.69 33.31 -29.92
C GLN A 234 14.87 34.27 -30.04
N LYS A 235 16.06 33.90 -29.57
CA LYS A 235 17.27 34.72 -29.75
C LYS A 235 17.61 34.95 -31.22
N ALA A 236 17.47 33.91 -32.06
CA ALA A 236 17.70 34.03 -33.49
C ALA A 236 16.67 34.97 -34.16
N PHE A 237 15.42 34.93 -33.71
CA PHE A 237 14.37 35.83 -34.16
C PHE A 237 14.64 37.28 -33.76
N ASP A 238 15.04 37.52 -32.51
CA ASP A 238 15.40 38.86 -32.01
C ASP A 238 16.57 39.46 -32.80
N LEU A 239 17.60 38.65 -33.10
CA LEU A 239 18.72 39.06 -33.97
C LEU A 239 18.25 39.42 -35.39
N ALA A 240 17.35 38.62 -35.97
CA ALA A 240 16.81 38.90 -37.30
C ALA A 240 15.96 40.19 -37.34
N LEU A 241 15.24 40.51 -36.27
CA LEU A 241 14.52 41.78 -36.14
C LEU A 241 15.49 42.95 -36.07
N GLN A 242 16.57 42.82 -35.30
CA GLN A 242 17.61 43.85 -35.22
C GLN A 242 18.27 44.11 -36.58
N ASP A 243 18.58 43.05 -37.33
CA ASP A 243 19.13 43.16 -38.69
C ASP A 243 18.14 43.83 -39.66
N LEU A 244 16.84 43.56 -39.52
CA LEU A 244 15.81 44.20 -40.34
C LEU A 244 15.67 45.70 -40.03
N ASP A 245 15.73 46.09 -38.75
CA ASP A 245 15.69 47.48 -38.34
C ASP A 245 16.92 48.26 -38.84
N MET A 246 18.11 47.66 -38.77
CA MET A 246 19.32 48.24 -39.38
C MET A 246 19.14 48.42 -40.89
N SER A 247 18.57 47.43 -41.59
CA SER A 247 18.28 47.54 -43.03
C SER A 247 17.27 48.64 -43.35
N GLN A 248 16.26 48.86 -42.51
CA GLN A 248 15.33 49.99 -42.67
C GLN A 248 16.02 51.35 -42.48
N GLU A 249 16.92 51.45 -41.51
CA GLU A 249 17.69 52.67 -41.27
C GLU A 249 18.67 52.98 -42.41
N GLU A 250 19.35 51.95 -42.94
CA GLU A 250 20.15 52.06 -44.15
C GLU A 250 19.32 52.49 -45.37
N ALA A 251 18.12 51.93 -45.54
CA ALA A 251 17.21 52.32 -46.61
C ALA A 251 16.76 53.78 -46.50
N LYS A 252 16.49 54.28 -45.28
CA LYS A 252 16.19 55.70 -45.03
C LYS A 252 17.38 56.59 -45.40
N ASN A 253 18.60 56.21 -45.00
CA ASN A 253 19.82 56.96 -45.32
C ASN A 253 20.09 57.02 -46.84
N LEU A 254 19.89 55.90 -47.54
CA LEU A 254 19.98 55.87 -49.00
C LEU A 254 18.91 56.75 -49.65
N HIS A 255 17.68 56.74 -49.13
CA HIS A 255 16.61 57.57 -49.68
C HIS A 255 16.89 59.07 -49.53
N VAL A 256 17.42 59.51 -48.38
CA VAL A 256 17.87 60.90 -48.17
C VAL A 256 18.99 61.27 -49.15
N THR A 257 19.96 60.39 -49.34
CA THR A 257 21.08 60.62 -50.27
C THR A 257 20.58 60.74 -51.72
N ILE A 258 19.68 59.86 -52.14
CA ILE A 258 19.06 59.91 -53.47
C ILE A 258 18.26 61.21 -53.62
N ALA A 259 17.45 61.59 -52.63
CA ALA A 259 16.66 62.82 -52.67
C ALA A 259 17.54 64.07 -52.80
N ALA A 260 18.64 64.15 -52.03
CA ALA A 260 19.62 65.23 -52.14
C ALA A 260 20.24 65.30 -53.55
N SER A 261 20.68 64.16 -54.09
CA SER A 261 21.27 64.11 -55.45
C SER A 261 20.27 64.47 -56.56
N LEU A 262 18.98 64.14 -56.37
CA LEU A 262 17.92 64.51 -57.32
C LEU A 262 17.65 66.01 -57.28
N GLU A 263 17.72 66.63 -56.11
CA GLU A 263 17.55 68.07 -55.97
C GLU A 263 18.73 68.83 -56.58
N GLU A 264 19.97 68.39 -56.35
CA GLU A 264 21.16 68.93 -57.04
C GLU A 264 21.01 68.81 -58.57
N ARG A 265 20.54 67.65 -59.06
CA ARG A 265 20.31 67.46 -60.50
C ARG A 265 19.22 68.40 -61.04
N ARG A 266 18.15 68.65 -60.28
CA ARG A 266 17.09 69.60 -60.68
C ARG A 266 17.64 71.02 -60.75
N GLN A 267 18.46 71.42 -59.79
CA GLN A 267 19.12 72.73 -59.77
C GLN A 267 20.05 72.90 -60.98
N LEU A 268 20.88 71.90 -61.28
CA LEU A 268 21.76 71.92 -62.46
C LEU A 268 20.96 71.99 -63.77
N VAL A 269 19.86 71.24 -63.89
CA VAL A 269 19.00 71.32 -65.08
C VAL A 269 18.33 72.69 -65.22
N ALA A 270 17.90 73.30 -64.11
CA ALA A 270 17.36 74.66 -64.14
C ALA A 270 18.42 75.68 -64.58
N GLU A 271 19.65 75.56 -64.10
CA GLU A 271 20.76 76.41 -64.53
C GLU A 271 21.09 76.23 -66.01
N ILE A 272 21.12 74.98 -66.50
CA ILE A 272 21.33 74.67 -67.92
C ILE A 272 20.25 75.33 -68.78
N ASN A 273 18.97 75.18 -68.41
CA ASN A 273 17.87 75.77 -69.17
C ASN A 273 17.97 77.31 -69.25
N ILE A 274 18.38 77.97 -68.15
CA ILE A 274 18.60 79.42 -68.14
C ILE A 274 19.73 79.80 -69.09
N LYS A 275 20.86 79.08 -69.06
CA LYS A 275 22.01 79.34 -69.92
C LYS A 275 21.71 79.04 -71.40
N GLU A 276 20.95 77.99 -71.70
CA GLU A 276 20.48 77.68 -73.05
C GLU A 276 19.58 78.79 -73.61
N GLU A 277 18.65 79.31 -72.80
CA GLU A 277 17.80 80.42 -73.21
C GLU A 277 18.61 81.69 -73.46
N GLN A 278 19.63 81.96 -72.64
CA GLN A 278 20.58 83.04 -72.87
C GLN A 278 21.39 82.90 -74.17
N ILE A 279 21.65 81.66 -74.62
CA ILE A 279 22.27 81.39 -75.93
C ILE A 279 21.27 81.68 -77.04
N ARG A 280 20.03 81.20 -76.95
CA ARG A 280 18.98 81.48 -77.97
C ARG A 280 18.75 82.97 -78.17
N GLN A 281 18.67 83.74 -77.08
CA GLN A 281 18.52 85.19 -77.16
C GLN A 281 19.70 85.86 -77.86
N ARG A 282 20.92 85.35 -77.64
CA ARG A 282 22.13 85.86 -78.32
C ARG A 282 22.18 85.43 -79.78
N ASP A 283 21.72 84.24 -80.12
CA ASP A 283 21.62 83.78 -81.50
C ASP A 283 20.70 84.65 -82.32
N GLN A 284 19.52 84.98 -81.78
CA GLN A 284 18.61 85.91 -82.43
C GLN A 284 19.26 87.30 -82.61
N ALA A 285 19.93 87.81 -81.58
CA ALA A 285 20.62 89.10 -81.68
C ALA A 285 21.78 89.10 -82.69
N ILE A 286 22.45 87.96 -82.87
CA ILE A 286 23.48 87.78 -83.89
C ILE A 286 22.84 87.78 -85.28
N GLU A 287 21.76 87.01 -85.49
CA GLU A 287 21.02 86.95 -86.76
C GLU A 287 20.47 88.32 -87.17
N ASP A 288 19.89 89.07 -86.23
CA ASP A 288 19.38 90.43 -86.48
C ASP A 288 20.51 91.40 -86.89
N LEU A 289 21.69 91.31 -86.24
CA LEU A 289 22.86 92.12 -86.60
C LEU A 289 23.47 91.71 -87.93
N GLU A 290 23.51 90.42 -88.25
CA GLU A 290 23.95 89.90 -89.55
C GLU A 290 23.06 90.45 -90.67
N GLY A 291 21.74 90.45 -90.48
CA GLY A 291 20.79 91.06 -91.41
C GLY A 291 21.00 92.56 -91.58
N GLN A 292 21.29 93.31 -90.51
CA GLN A 292 21.62 94.74 -90.60
C GLN A 292 22.92 94.98 -91.37
N ILE A 293 23.96 94.17 -91.14
CA ILE A 293 25.24 94.25 -91.87
C ILE A 293 25.03 93.96 -93.35
N GLU A 294 24.22 92.95 -93.69
CA GLU A 294 23.89 92.61 -95.08
C GLU A 294 23.18 93.76 -95.80
N GLN A 295 22.20 94.39 -95.14
CA GLN A 295 21.51 95.59 -95.67
C GLN A 295 22.49 96.76 -95.90
N GLN A 296 23.39 97.02 -94.95
CA GLN A 296 24.41 98.07 -95.11
C GLN A 296 25.39 97.73 -96.25
N GLN A 297 25.73 96.44 -96.41
CA GLN A 297 26.58 95.98 -97.50
C GLN A 297 25.90 96.14 -98.87
N GLU A 298 24.58 95.96 -98.95
CA GLU A 298 23.79 96.22 -100.15
C GLU A 298 23.86 97.71 -100.54
N ILE A 299 23.73 98.64 -99.58
CA ILE A 299 23.88 100.09 -99.79
C ILE A 299 25.28 100.45 -100.27
N ILE A 300 26.32 99.85 -99.67
CA ILE A 300 27.73 100.08 -100.08
C ILE A 300 27.96 99.61 -101.52
N ASN A 301 27.38 98.48 -101.90
CA ASN A 301 27.55 97.87 -103.22
C ASN A 301 26.71 98.56 -104.31
N ASP A 302 25.70 99.35 -103.94
CA ASP A 302 24.83 100.05 -104.89
C ASP A 302 25.54 101.25 -105.56
N GLN A 303 25.90 100.99 -106.83
CA GLN A 303 26.34 101.88 -107.91
C GLN A 303 25.74 103.30 -107.95
N THR A 304 24.48 103.40 -107.55
CA THR A 304 23.63 104.57 -107.81
C THR A 304 23.55 105.54 -106.64
N ARG A 305 24.04 105.15 -105.45
CA ARG A 305 24.04 105.96 -104.23
C ARG A 305 25.22 106.93 -104.16
N PRO A 306 25.07 108.13 -103.55
CA PRO A 306 26.16 109.09 -103.40
C PRO A 306 27.26 108.57 -102.45
N GLU A 307 28.52 108.99 -102.68
CA GLU A 307 29.68 108.53 -101.90
C GLU A 307 29.57 108.83 -100.40
N GLU A 308 28.88 109.90 -100.02
CA GLU A 308 28.62 110.23 -98.61
C GLU A 308 27.74 109.17 -97.92
N GLU A 309 26.69 108.67 -98.59
CA GLU A 309 25.84 107.59 -98.07
C GLU A 309 26.60 106.27 -97.97
N ARG A 310 27.44 105.95 -98.96
CA ARG A 310 28.30 104.75 -98.91
C ARG A 310 29.34 104.84 -97.80
N GLY A 311 29.95 106.00 -97.61
CA GLY A 311 30.93 106.23 -96.54
C GLY A 311 30.29 106.16 -95.14
N ALA A 312 29.05 106.62 -94.98
CA ALA A 312 28.29 106.46 -93.74
C ALA A 312 27.93 104.99 -93.49
N ALA A 313 27.39 104.30 -94.50
CA ALA A 313 27.06 102.87 -94.44
C ALA A 313 28.29 102.00 -94.11
N GLN A 314 29.46 102.35 -94.63
CA GLN A 314 30.71 101.65 -94.33
C GLN A 314 31.13 101.78 -92.86
N ARG A 315 31.06 102.98 -92.28
CA ARG A 315 31.37 103.18 -90.84
C ARG A 315 30.36 102.47 -89.94
N GLU A 316 29.08 102.47 -90.32
CA GLU A 316 28.04 101.73 -89.62
C GLU A 316 28.28 100.22 -89.69
N SER A 317 28.59 99.68 -90.87
CA SER A 317 28.94 98.27 -91.08
C SER A 317 30.14 97.84 -90.23
N GLU A 318 31.23 98.63 -90.19
CA GLU A 318 32.39 98.35 -89.34
C GLU A 318 32.03 98.34 -87.84
N THR A 319 31.19 99.28 -87.40
CA THR A 319 30.71 99.34 -86.01
C THR A 319 29.85 98.12 -85.65
N LEU A 320 28.98 97.69 -86.58
CA LEU A 320 28.13 96.50 -86.40
C LEU A 320 28.96 95.21 -86.39
N GLN A 321 30.00 95.09 -87.22
CA GLN A 321 30.91 93.95 -87.23
C GLN A 321 31.64 93.78 -85.89
N VAL A 322 32.08 94.87 -85.25
CA VAL A 322 32.70 94.82 -83.92
C VAL A 322 31.70 94.33 -82.86
N ARG A 323 30.44 94.79 -82.92
CA ARG A 323 29.39 94.33 -81.99
C ARG A 323 29.04 92.86 -82.20
N LEU A 324 28.97 92.41 -83.44
CA LEU A 324 28.73 91.02 -83.81
C LEU A 324 29.87 90.11 -83.30
N ALA A 325 31.13 90.50 -83.51
CA ALA A 325 32.27 89.76 -82.98
C ALA A 325 32.22 89.64 -81.44
N LYS A 326 31.80 90.71 -80.75
CA LYS A 326 31.61 90.69 -79.29
C LYS A 326 30.50 89.75 -78.86
N LEU A 327 29.35 89.74 -79.54
CA LEU A 327 28.24 88.82 -79.22
C LEU A 327 28.61 87.37 -79.50
N ARG A 328 29.29 87.07 -80.62
CA ARG A 328 29.82 85.73 -80.91
C ARG A 328 30.78 85.25 -79.83
N ALA A 329 31.71 86.09 -79.36
CA ALA A 329 32.62 85.73 -78.27
C ALA A 329 31.89 85.47 -76.93
N GLN A 330 30.82 86.23 -76.63
CA GLN A 330 30.00 85.98 -75.45
C GLN A 330 29.21 84.67 -75.55
N LYS A 331 28.66 84.36 -76.73
CA LYS A 331 28.01 83.08 -77.00
C LYS A 331 28.99 81.92 -76.81
N ASP A 332 30.17 81.98 -77.42
CA ASP A 332 31.19 80.93 -77.33
C ASP A 332 31.60 80.66 -75.88
N ASN A 333 31.67 81.70 -75.04
CA ASN A 333 31.97 81.54 -73.61
C ASN A 333 30.83 80.82 -72.85
N LEU A 334 29.57 81.15 -73.13
CA LEU A 334 28.43 80.45 -72.52
C LEU A 334 28.33 78.99 -72.98
N GLU A 335 28.58 78.72 -74.26
CA GLU A 335 28.63 77.35 -74.77
C GLU A 335 29.79 76.54 -74.19
N LYS A 336 30.93 77.19 -73.89
CA LYS A 336 32.04 76.56 -73.14
C LYS A 336 31.67 76.25 -71.70
N GLU A 337 30.99 77.16 -71.01
CA GLU A 337 30.50 76.95 -69.64
C GLU A 337 29.47 75.82 -69.55
N LEU A 338 28.66 75.61 -70.60
CA LEU A 338 27.74 74.48 -70.74
C LEU A 338 28.43 73.18 -71.21
N GLY A 339 29.71 73.22 -71.58
CA GLY A 339 30.44 72.06 -72.11
C GLY A 339 30.00 71.62 -73.51
N LEU A 340 29.27 72.46 -74.26
CA LEU A 340 28.75 72.15 -75.60
C LEU A 340 29.82 72.23 -76.71
N THR A 341 30.90 72.98 -76.49
CA THR A 341 31.94 73.24 -77.51
C THR A 341 33.17 72.35 -77.41
N THR A 342 33.29 71.53 -76.36
CA THR A 342 34.34 70.51 -76.28
C THR A 342 33.98 69.31 -77.16
N LYS A 343 34.42 69.35 -78.42
CA LYS A 343 34.69 68.17 -79.27
C LYS A 343 35.80 67.26 -78.70
N GLU A 344 36.21 67.45 -77.45
CA GLU A 344 36.79 66.36 -76.69
C GLU A 344 35.70 65.31 -76.53
N LYS A 345 35.65 64.38 -77.50
CA LYS A 345 35.02 63.08 -77.33
C LYS A 345 35.33 62.66 -75.90
N PRO A 346 34.32 62.38 -75.05
CA PRO A 346 34.61 61.81 -73.75
C PRO A 346 35.38 60.54 -74.04
N LYS A 347 36.71 60.58 -73.87
CA LYS A 347 37.53 59.38 -73.78
C LYS A 347 36.84 58.62 -72.70
N HIS A 348 36.15 57.54 -73.10
CA HIS A 348 35.44 56.65 -72.21
C HIS A 348 36.26 56.51 -70.93
N CYS A 349 35.86 57.23 -69.88
CA CYS A 349 36.09 56.77 -68.55
C CYS A 349 35.31 55.48 -68.52
N LYS A 350 36.00 54.38 -68.82
CA LYS A 350 35.66 53.03 -68.37
C LYS A 350 35.61 53.15 -66.86
N SER A 351 34.55 53.74 -66.34
CA SER A 351 34.33 53.85 -64.92
C SER A 351 34.14 52.42 -64.46
N ALA A 352 34.93 52.03 -63.47
CA ALA A 352 34.82 50.76 -62.78
C ALA A 352 33.41 50.50 -62.21
N ASN A 353 32.51 51.50 -62.26
CA ASN A 353 31.14 51.44 -61.80
C ASN A 353 30.20 50.65 -62.72
N GLY A 354 30.47 50.56 -64.04
CA GLY A 354 29.66 49.72 -64.94
C GLY A 354 29.80 48.21 -64.64
N HIS A 355 31.01 47.78 -64.30
CA HIS A 355 31.24 46.42 -63.81
C HIS A 355 30.64 46.20 -62.41
N MET A 356 30.62 47.22 -61.56
CA MET A 356 30.10 47.11 -60.20
C MET A 356 28.56 46.92 -60.19
N VAL A 357 27.82 47.62 -61.06
CA VAL A 357 26.35 47.46 -61.16
C VAL A 357 25.96 46.09 -61.73
N ILE A 358 26.66 45.60 -62.77
CA ILE A 358 26.40 44.27 -63.33
C ILE A 358 26.76 43.17 -62.31
N SER A 359 27.81 43.39 -61.50
CA SER A 359 28.20 42.45 -60.44
C SER A 359 27.20 42.44 -59.28
N LEU A 360 26.69 43.60 -58.85
CA LEU A 360 25.67 43.70 -57.80
C LEU A 360 24.34 43.05 -58.20
N VAL A 361 23.86 43.27 -59.43
CA VAL A 361 22.63 42.62 -59.92
C VAL A 361 22.80 41.10 -59.98
N SER A 362 23.99 40.62 -60.39
CA SER A 362 24.30 39.19 -60.44
C SER A 362 24.37 38.56 -59.03
N LEU A 363 24.88 39.30 -58.04
CA LEU A 363 24.98 38.85 -56.65
C LEU A 363 23.62 38.77 -55.95
N ILE A 364 22.72 39.74 -56.22
CA ILE A 364 21.35 39.75 -55.71
C ILE A 364 20.55 38.57 -56.31
N LEU A 365 20.65 38.33 -57.62
CA LEU A 365 19.99 37.19 -58.27
C LEU A 365 20.48 35.84 -57.72
N TYR A 366 21.78 35.71 -57.44
CA TYR A 366 22.34 34.50 -56.84
C TYR A 366 21.85 34.26 -55.41
N ALA A 367 21.75 35.30 -54.59
CA ALA A 367 21.23 35.20 -53.22
C ALA A 367 19.74 34.77 -53.19
N ILE A 368 18.92 35.33 -54.09
CA ILE A 368 17.51 34.94 -54.26
C ILE A 368 17.40 33.46 -54.66
N TYR A 369 18.20 33.01 -55.64
CA TYR A 369 18.19 31.63 -56.10
C TYR A 369 18.58 30.65 -54.98
N ARG A 370 19.63 30.96 -54.20
CA ARG A 370 20.11 30.11 -53.11
C ARG A 370 19.09 29.95 -51.96
N ASN A 371 18.36 31.02 -51.63
CA ASN A 371 17.32 30.95 -50.60
C ASN A 371 16.08 30.19 -51.08
N LEU A 372 15.68 30.36 -52.34
CA LEU A 372 14.59 29.57 -52.93
C LEU A 372 14.90 28.07 -52.95
N SER A 373 16.13 27.66 -53.27
CA SER A 373 16.52 26.25 -53.22
C SER A 373 16.41 25.66 -51.81
N ARG A 374 16.79 26.40 -50.76
CA ARG A 374 16.67 25.93 -49.37
C ARG A 374 15.22 25.75 -48.93
N ILE A 375 14.33 26.64 -49.34
CA ILE A 375 12.90 26.54 -49.03
C ILE A 375 12.30 25.31 -49.73
N VAL A 376 12.62 25.09 -51.00
CA VAL A 376 12.11 23.91 -51.74
C VAL A 376 12.60 22.60 -51.12
N TYR A 377 13.86 22.54 -50.67
CA TYR A 377 14.41 21.35 -49.99
C TYR A 377 13.92 21.15 -48.54
N SER A 378 13.28 22.14 -47.89
CA SER A 378 12.68 21.94 -46.57
C SER A 378 11.24 21.45 -46.62
N TYR A 379 10.60 21.53 -47.79
CA TYR A 379 9.21 21.09 -48.02
C TYR A 379 9.11 19.72 -48.71
N LEU A 380 10.22 19.18 -49.22
CA LEU A 380 10.39 17.81 -49.70
C LEU A 380 11.09 16.99 -48.61
#